data_AF-A0A4V2FQG9-F1
#
_entry.id   AF-A0A4V2FQG9-F1
#
_cell.length_a   1.000
_cell.length_b   1.000
_cell.length_c   1.000
_cell.angle_alpha   90.00
_cell.angle_beta   90.00
_cell.angle_gamma   90.00
#
_symmetry.space_group_name_H-M   'P 1'
#
loop_
_entity.id
_entity.type
_entity.pdbx_description
1 polymer ?
#
loop_
_entity_poly.entity_id
_entity_poly.type
_entity_poly.pdbx_seq_one_letter_code
_entity_poly.pdbx_strand_id
1 'polypeptide(L)'
;MSAPTVRTGLTPDRPAPARPRGARRVVENDDYARFTRRILAAHARRIGSGDIEGLTDLSRLPTEIDAITADAVTGLRAAGFSWAEIAARLGTSRQAAHQRYGCSRP
;
A
#
# COMPACT_ATOMS: atom_id res chain seq x y z
N MET A 1 -18.46 -61.07 -8.87
CA MET A 1 -17.81 -60.08 -7.98
C MET A 1 -18.07 -58.70 -8.57
N SER A 2 -19.03 -57.96 -8.01
CA SER A 2 -19.46 -56.64 -8.53
C SER A 2 -18.43 -55.56 -8.23
N ALA A 3 -18.13 -54.73 -9.22
CA ALA A 3 -17.35 -53.50 -9.06
C ALA A 3 -18.08 -52.51 -8.13
N PRO A 4 -17.37 -51.73 -7.29
CA PRO A 4 -18.01 -50.72 -6.46
C PRO A 4 -18.44 -49.53 -7.33
N THR A 5 -19.76 -49.33 -7.44
CA THR A 5 -20.38 -48.12 -7.99
C THR A 5 -20.06 -46.93 -7.10
N VAL A 6 -19.19 -46.02 -7.55
CA VAL A 6 -18.92 -44.75 -6.86
C VAL A 6 -20.15 -43.85 -7.00
N ARG A 7 -20.83 -43.54 -5.88
CA ARG A 7 -21.87 -42.50 -5.83
C ARG A 7 -21.21 -41.13 -5.92
N THR A 8 -21.44 -40.42 -7.03
CA THR A 8 -20.99 -39.04 -7.30
C THR A 8 -21.74 -37.95 -6.51
N GLY A 9 -22.46 -38.32 -5.43
CA GLY A 9 -23.39 -37.43 -4.71
C GLY A 9 -22.94 -36.91 -3.35
N LEU A 10 -21.64 -36.92 -3.02
CA LEU A 10 -21.15 -36.58 -1.66
C LEU A 10 -20.02 -35.54 -1.66
N THR A 11 -20.15 -34.48 -2.45
CA THR A 11 -19.39 -33.24 -2.20
C THR A 11 -20.39 -32.09 -2.12
N PRO A 12 -20.75 -31.62 -0.92
CA PRO A 12 -21.54 -30.41 -0.79
C PRO A 12 -20.64 -29.25 -1.25
N ASP A 13 -21.25 -28.30 -1.97
CA ASP A 13 -20.74 -26.97 -2.30
C ASP A 13 -19.36 -26.64 -1.70
N ARG A 14 -18.30 -26.96 -2.43
CA ARG A 14 -17.01 -26.32 -2.18
C ARG A 14 -17.14 -24.93 -2.78
N PRO A 15 -17.18 -23.85 -1.97
CA PRO A 15 -17.16 -22.51 -2.53
C PRO A 15 -15.94 -22.40 -3.43
N ALA A 16 -16.14 -21.86 -4.64
CA ALA A 16 -15.06 -21.62 -5.59
C ALA A 16 -13.87 -21.00 -4.85
N PRO A 17 -12.62 -21.46 -5.07
CA PRO A 17 -11.47 -20.89 -4.38
C PRO A 17 -11.52 -19.39 -4.56
N ALA A 18 -11.58 -18.66 -3.44
CA ALA A 18 -11.60 -17.21 -3.44
C ALA A 18 -10.45 -16.74 -4.33
N ARG A 19 -10.80 -16.07 -5.43
CA ARG A 19 -9.84 -15.55 -6.42
C ARG A 19 -8.71 -14.88 -5.63
N PRO A 20 -7.43 -15.24 -5.83
CA PRO A 20 -6.36 -14.65 -5.05
C PRO A 20 -6.46 -13.15 -5.24
N ARG A 21 -6.73 -12.41 -4.16
CA ARG A 21 -6.77 -10.93 -4.11
C ARG A 21 -5.35 -10.35 -4.24
N GLY A 22 -4.55 -10.94 -5.12
CA GLY A 22 -3.12 -10.72 -5.28
C GLY A 22 -2.67 -10.89 -6.72
N ALA A 23 -3.58 -11.00 -7.70
CA ALA A 23 -3.24 -10.69 -9.08
C ALA A 23 -2.93 -9.19 -9.14
N ARG A 24 -1.69 -8.88 -8.77
CA ARG A 24 -1.05 -7.58 -8.79
C ARG A 24 -1.37 -6.98 -10.15
N ARG A 25 -2.28 -6.02 -10.18
CA ARG A 25 -2.27 -5.04 -11.26
C ARG A 25 -0.86 -4.46 -11.15
N VAL A 26 0.02 -4.83 -12.07
CA VAL A 26 1.33 -4.21 -12.20
C VAL A 26 1.02 -2.79 -12.63
N VAL A 27 0.63 -1.97 -11.66
CA VAL A 27 0.51 -0.54 -11.85
C VAL A 27 1.95 -0.06 -11.90
N GLU A 28 2.26 0.83 -12.83
CA GLU A 28 3.54 1.50 -13.07
C GLU A 28 4.05 2.32 -11.86
N ASN A 29 3.57 2.00 -10.65
CA ASN A 29 3.86 2.64 -9.39
C ASN A 29 5.36 2.57 -9.05
N ASP A 30 6.08 1.53 -9.52
CA ASP A 30 7.52 1.41 -9.31
C ASP A 30 8.30 2.44 -10.18
N ASP A 31 7.86 2.67 -11.42
CA ASP A 31 8.45 3.68 -12.30
C ASP A 31 8.06 5.09 -11.87
N TYR A 32 6.81 5.28 -11.44
CA TYR A 32 6.35 6.55 -10.86
C TYR A 32 7.13 6.88 -9.58
N ALA A 33 7.31 5.91 -8.67
CA ALA A 33 8.12 6.10 -7.48
C ALA A 33 9.58 6.45 -7.81
N ARG A 34 10.17 5.80 -8.83
CA ARG A 34 11.53 6.14 -9.30
C ARG A 34 11.59 7.57 -9.84
N PHE A 35 10.60 7.96 -10.63
CA PHE A 35 10.48 9.32 -11.15
C PHE A 35 10.35 10.34 -10.02
N THR A 36 9.44 10.15 -9.06
CA THR A 36 9.24 11.05 -7.91
C THR A 36 10.54 11.24 -7.13
N ARG A 37 11.26 10.14 -6.81
CA ARG A 37 12.56 10.23 -6.11
C ARG A 37 13.58 11.04 -6.89
N ARG A 38 13.64 10.90 -8.22
CA ARG A 38 14.56 11.67 -9.07
C ARG A 38 14.24 13.17 -9.05
N ILE A 39 12.96 13.53 -9.09
CA ILE A 39 12.53 14.94 -9.05
C ILE A 39 12.86 15.57 -7.70
N LEU A 40 12.54 14.90 -6.58
CA LEU A 40 12.86 15.38 -5.24
C LEU A 40 14.38 15.58 -5.05
N ALA A 41 15.18 14.62 -5.51
CA ALA A 41 16.64 14.74 -5.45
C ALA A 41 17.17 15.90 -6.31
N ALA A 42 16.56 16.16 -7.47
CA ALA A 42 16.93 17.30 -8.31
C ALA A 42 16.56 18.63 -7.65
N HIS A 43 15.41 18.72 -7.00
CA HIS A 43 14.97 19.90 -6.25
C HIS A 43 15.95 20.22 -5.10
N ALA A 44 16.27 19.22 -4.28
CA ALA A 44 17.22 19.37 -3.18
C ALA A 44 18.62 19.82 -3.67
N ARG A 45 19.10 19.29 -4.81
CA ARG A 45 20.39 19.73 -5.39
C ARG A 45 20.37 21.19 -5.84
N ARG A 46 19.27 21.68 -6.42
CA ARG A 46 19.14 23.10 -6.82
C ARG A 46 19.18 24.01 -5.60
N ILE A 47 18.44 23.66 -4.55
CA ILE A 47 18.46 24.37 -3.27
C ILE A 47 19.87 24.39 -2.68
N GLY A 48 20.52 23.22 -2.62
CA GLY A 48 21.89 23.08 -2.13
C GLY A 48 22.96 23.84 -2.93
N SER A 49 22.63 24.35 -4.12
CA SER A 49 23.53 25.19 -4.93
C SER A 49 23.45 26.69 -4.62
N GLY A 50 22.62 27.11 -3.65
CA GLY A 50 22.58 28.48 -3.13
C GLY A 50 21.19 29.14 -3.08
N ASP A 51 20.11 28.39 -3.26
CA ASP A 51 18.73 28.90 -3.15
C ASP A 51 18.19 28.64 -1.73
N ILE A 52 18.44 29.61 -0.83
CA ILE A 52 18.01 29.51 0.57
C ILE A 52 16.49 29.62 0.74
N GLU A 53 15.81 30.37 -0.12
CA GLU A 53 14.35 30.54 -0.06
C GLU A 53 13.63 29.22 -0.32
N GLY A 54 14.14 28.43 -1.28
CA GLY A 54 13.62 27.08 -1.56
C GLY A 54 13.75 26.09 -0.41
N LEU A 55 14.60 26.34 0.60
CA LEU A 55 14.72 25.48 1.78
C LEU A 55 13.41 25.43 2.58
N THR A 56 12.69 26.56 2.68
CA THR A 56 11.40 26.62 3.38
C THR A 56 10.40 25.64 2.76
N ASP A 57 10.27 25.64 1.44
CA ASP A 57 9.35 24.74 0.74
C ASP A 57 9.79 23.27 0.86
N LEU A 58 11.09 23.00 0.67
CA LEU A 58 11.63 21.64 0.84
C LEU A 58 11.42 21.09 2.25
N SER A 59 11.48 21.94 3.28
CA SER A 59 11.27 21.55 4.68
C SER A 59 9.83 21.19 5.02
N ARG A 60 8.84 21.63 4.22
CA ARG A 60 7.42 21.32 4.40
C ARG A 60 7.03 19.98 3.77
N LEU A 61 7.74 19.57 2.73
CA LEU A 61 7.47 18.33 2.00
C LEU A 61 7.37 17.07 2.87
N PRO A 62 8.18 16.85 3.92
CA PRO A 62 8.02 15.68 4.79
C PRO A 62 6.61 15.57 5.39
N THR A 63 6.06 16.68 5.90
CA THR A 63 4.72 16.70 6.49
C THR A 63 3.63 16.48 5.44
N GLU A 64 3.79 17.06 4.25
CA GLU A 64 2.87 16.81 3.13
C GLU A 64 2.91 15.35 2.67
N ILE A 65 4.10 14.76 2.58
CA ILE A 65 4.30 13.34 2.26
C ILE A 65 3.66 12.44 3.32
N ASP A 66 3.78 12.78 4.59
CA ASP A 66 3.12 12.05 5.68
C ASP A 66 1.59 12.12 5.55
N ALA A 67 1.02 13.27 5.20
CA ALA A 67 -0.41 13.45 4.99
C ALA A 67 -0.94 12.62 3.81
N ILE A 68 -0.30 12.72 2.63
CA ILE A 68 -0.71 11.91 1.46
C ILE A 68 -0.50 10.41 1.69
N THR A 69 0.47 10.03 2.54
CA THR A 69 0.65 8.63 2.95
C THR A 69 -0.52 8.15 3.79
N ALA A 70 -1.03 8.98 4.71
CA ALA A 70 -2.22 8.65 5.48
C ALA A 70 -3.47 8.50 4.59
N ASP A 71 -3.63 9.36 3.57
CA ASP A 71 -4.70 9.25 2.58
C ASP A 71 -4.59 7.94 1.77
N ALA A 72 -3.38 7.59 1.32
CA ALA A 72 -3.14 6.34 0.62
C ALA A 72 -3.45 5.12 1.50
N VAL A 73 -3.06 5.13 2.78
CA VAL A 73 -3.40 4.08 3.74
C VAL A 73 -4.91 3.98 3.94
N THR A 74 -5.61 5.11 4.03
CA THR A 74 -7.08 5.16 4.12
C THR A 74 -7.74 4.56 2.89
N GLY A 75 -7.27 4.92 1.69
CA GLY A 75 -7.72 4.32 0.43
C GLY A 75 -7.49 2.81 0.37
N LEU A 76 -6.33 2.32 0.81
CA LEU A 76 -6.04 0.88 0.91
C LEU A 76 -6.95 0.18 1.92
N ARG A 77 -7.24 0.80 3.07
CA ARG A 77 -8.21 0.26 4.03
C ARG A 77 -9.61 0.14 3.43
N ALA A 78 -10.07 1.16 2.70
CA ALA A 78 -11.34 1.14 1.99
C ALA A 78 -11.38 0.08 0.88
N ALA A 79 -10.25 -0.18 0.22
CA ALA A 79 -10.10 -1.24 -0.78
C ALA A 79 -10.04 -2.67 -0.19
N GLY A 80 -10.06 -2.80 1.15
CA GLY A 80 -10.13 -4.08 1.85
C GLY A 80 -8.81 -4.67 2.34
N PHE A 81 -7.68 -3.95 2.20
CA PHE A 81 -6.40 -4.39 2.75
C PHE A 81 -6.40 -4.31 4.28
N SER A 82 -5.96 -5.35 4.96
CA SER A 82 -5.91 -5.42 6.42
C SER A 82 -4.78 -4.54 7.00
N TRP A 83 -4.93 -4.16 8.28
CA TRP A 83 -3.87 -3.46 9.01
C TRP A 83 -2.55 -4.25 9.06
N ALA A 84 -2.62 -5.58 9.08
CA ALA A 84 -1.42 -6.43 9.09
C ALA A 84 -0.68 -6.34 7.74
N GLU A 85 -1.40 -6.40 6.62
CA GLU A 85 -0.80 -6.30 5.28
C GLU A 85 -0.18 -4.93 5.02
N ILE A 86 -0.84 -3.86 5.49
CA ILE A 86 -0.32 -2.49 5.38
C ILE A 86 0.92 -2.32 6.26
N ALA A 87 0.85 -2.76 7.53
CA ALA A 87 1.98 -2.64 8.45
C ALA A 87 3.22 -3.41 7.96
N ALA A 88 3.02 -4.62 7.41
CA ALA A 88 4.10 -5.40 6.81
C ALA A 88 4.80 -4.66 5.66
N ARG A 89 4.04 -3.93 4.83
CA ARG A 89 4.59 -3.10 3.74
C ARG A 89 5.31 -1.85 4.22
N LEU A 90 4.85 -1.28 5.33
CA LEU A 90 5.46 -0.11 5.95
C LEU A 90 6.65 -0.46 6.87
N GLY A 91 6.95 -1.75 7.08
CA GLY A 91 8.02 -2.19 7.99
C GLY A 91 7.72 -1.89 9.46
N THR A 92 6.45 -1.86 9.86
CA THR A 92 6.02 -1.54 11.22
C THR A 92 5.08 -2.60 11.80
N SER A 93 4.75 -2.49 13.08
CA SER A 93 3.79 -3.39 13.71
C SER A 93 2.35 -3.01 13.33
N ARG A 94 1.45 -4.01 13.32
CA ARG A 94 0.01 -3.76 13.07
C ARG A 94 -0.56 -2.71 14.02
N GLN A 95 -0.19 -2.74 15.29
CA GLN A 95 -0.64 -1.79 16.30
C GLN A 95 -0.12 -0.39 16.03
N ALA A 96 1.16 -0.25 15.66
CA ALA A 96 1.75 1.04 15.30
C ALA A 96 1.09 1.65 14.04
N ALA A 97 0.83 0.83 13.02
CA ALA A 97 0.10 1.28 11.83
C ALA A 97 -1.33 1.73 12.18
N HIS A 98 -2.05 0.95 13.01
CA HIS A 98 -3.39 1.32 13.46
C HIS A 98 -3.39 2.59 14.33
N GLN A 99 -2.42 2.77 15.21
CA GLN A 99 -2.32 3.97 16.02
C GLN A 99 -2.03 5.21 15.17
N ARG A 100 -1.14 5.06 14.17
CA ARG A 100 -0.72 6.17 13.30
C ARG A 100 -1.79 6.59 12.30
N TYR A 101 -2.53 5.63 11.73
CA TYR A 101 -3.46 5.90 10.61
C TYR A 101 -4.91 5.50 10.88
N GLY A 102 -5.19 4.79 11.97
CA GLY A 102 -6.54 4.32 12.33
C GLY A 102 -7.39 5.37 13.04
N CYS A 103 -6.75 6.35 13.69
CA CYS A 103 -7.43 7.48 14.33
C CYS A 103 -7.46 8.74 13.45
N SER A 104 -6.78 8.76 12.31
CA SER A 104 -6.88 9.84 11.33
C SER A 104 -8.16 9.68 10.54
N ARG A 105 -9.25 10.26 11.04
CA ARG A 105 -10.44 10.58 10.23
C ARG A 105 -10.42 12.11 10.02
N PRO A 106 -10.78 12.63 8.83
CA PRO A 106 -11.01 14.06 8.66
C PRO A 106 -12.09 14.57 9.62
#